data_AF-A0A7C7UC36-F1
#
_entry.id   AF-A0A7C7UC36-F1
#
_cell.length_a   1.000
_cell.length_b   1.000
_cell.length_c   1.000
_cell.angle_alpha   90.00
_cell.angle_beta   90.00
_cell.angle_gamma   90.00
#
_symmetry.space_group_name_H-M   'P 1'
#
loop_
_entity.id
_entity.type
_entity.pdbx_description
1 polymer ?
#
loop_
_entity_poly.entity_id
_entity_poly.type
_entity_poly.pdbx_seq_one_letter_code
_entity_poly.pdbx_strand_id
1 'polypeptide(L)'
;MSRLIKRWIPILIATITGLVVLAGYLVPSPLSTYYRDVLVEWAVIVAAFAFILGLFNILRVHGARLVRLRQGWPYSLVLLLVALVAWLPPLLYGPSGTPTQQMLDYVIGPLGASLAALVVFTLALAAFRLLRVRRSVGAVFFVLIVAAILLGSAPFTGLEWLAGIRDWIVNVPGMAGMRGLLLGVALGTVITALRLFVASDRPHSEF
;
A
#
# COMPACT_ATOMS: atom_id res chain seq x y z
N MET A 1 -22.73 -22.01 27.64
CA MET A 1 -23.20 -20.62 27.40
C MET A 1 -22.07 -19.60 27.25
N SER A 2 -21.02 -19.61 28.09
CA SER A 2 -19.96 -18.57 28.05
C SER A 2 -19.23 -18.43 26.70
N ARG A 3 -18.95 -19.54 26.00
CA ARG A 3 -18.26 -19.51 24.69
C ARG A 3 -19.11 -18.94 23.55
N LEU A 4 -20.43 -19.13 23.59
CA LEU A 4 -21.34 -18.56 22.59
C LEU A 4 -21.44 -17.05 22.77
N ILE A 5 -21.62 -16.60 24.01
CA ILE A 5 -21.73 -15.18 24.36
C ILE A 5 -20.44 -14.42 23.98
N LYS A 6 -19.26 -14.97 24.33
CA LYS A 6 -17.96 -14.39 23.97
C LYS A 6 -17.71 -14.31 22.46
N ARG A 7 -18.32 -15.19 21.67
CA ARG A 7 -18.13 -15.26 20.21
C ARG A 7 -19.10 -14.36 19.45
N TRP A 8 -20.37 -14.36 19.83
CA TRP A 8 -21.42 -13.68 19.08
C TRP A 8 -21.56 -12.19 19.42
N ILE A 9 -21.28 -11.78 20.67
CA ILE A 9 -21.37 -10.37 21.06
C ILE A 9 -20.43 -9.48 20.23
N PRO A 10 -19.11 -9.78 20.09
CA PRO A 10 -18.22 -8.93 19.33
C PRO A 10 -18.59 -8.82 17.85
N ILE A 11 -19.04 -9.92 17.25
CA ILE A 11 -19.48 -9.96 15.85
C ILE A 11 -20.72 -9.10 15.65
N LEU A 12 -21.69 -9.23 16.56
CA LEU A 12 -22.93 -8.46 16.50
C LEU A 12 -22.65 -6.96 16.64
N ILE A 13 -21.79 -6.58 17.59
CA ILE A 13 -21.35 -5.19 17.76
C ILE A 13 -20.68 -4.70 16.47
N ALA A 14 -19.67 -5.41 15.97
CA ALA A 14 -18.94 -5.01 14.77
C ALA A 14 -19.85 -4.89 13.53
N THR A 15 -20.79 -5.82 13.38
CA THR A 15 -21.76 -5.84 12.27
C THR A 15 -22.74 -4.67 12.37
N ILE A 16 -23.34 -4.46 13.54
CA ILE A 16 -24.29 -3.35 13.76
C ILE A 16 -23.57 -2.01 13.55
N THR A 17 -22.40 -1.82 14.14
CA THR A 17 -21.61 -0.59 13.96
C THR A 17 -21.28 -0.34 12.49
N GLY A 18 -20.84 -1.37 11.76
CA GLY A 18 -20.57 -1.24 10.33
C GLY A 18 -21.82 -0.95 9.49
N LEU A 19 -22.96 -1.55 9.81
CA LEU A 19 -24.23 -1.27 9.14
C LEU A 19 -24.74 0.15 9.42
N VAL A 20 -24.56 0.67 10.64
CA VAL A 20 -24.91 2.06 10.98
C VAL A 20 -24.06 3.04 10.18
N VAL A 21 -22.74 2.81 10.10
CA VAL A 21 -21.85 3.64 9.27
C VAL A 21 -22.26 3.58 7.80
N LEU A 22 -22.53 2.38 7.27
CA LEU A 22 -22.96 2.18 5.89
C LEU A 22 -24.30 2.91 5.61
N ALA A 23 -25.26 2.81 6.51
CA ALA A 23 -26.54 3.52 6.40
C ALA A 23 -26.34 5.05 6.39
N GLY A 24 -25.40 5.58 7.17
CA GLY A 24 -25.03 7.00 7.15
C GLY A 24 -24.44 7.47 5.81
N TYR A 25 -23.80 6.59 5.04
CA TYR A 25 -23.34 6.90 3.68
C TYR A 25 -24.44 6.77 2.63
N LEU A 26 -25.34 5.78 2.75
CA LEU A 26 -26.36 5.47 1.73
C LEU A 26 -27.64 6.29 1.85
N VAL A 27 -28.05 6.62 3.08
CA VAL A 27 -29.27 7.41 3.37
C VAL A 27 -28.90 8.56 4.31
N PRO A 28 -28.36 9.67 3.78
CA PRO A 28 -27.92 10.79 4.60
C PRO A 28 -29.12 11.51 5.25
N SER A 29 -29.15 11.50 6.57
CA SER A 29 -30.09 12.23 7.42
C SER A 29 -29.31 12.84 8.58
N PRO A 30 -29.81 13.88 9.28
CA PRO A 30 -29.08 14.50 10.38
C PRO A 30 -28.61 13.49 11.45
N LEU A 31 -29.46 12.50 11.77
CA LEU A 31 -29.14 11.44 12.74
C LEU A 31 -28.13 10.43 12.18
N SER A 32 -28.32 9.93 10.96
CA SER A 32 -27.44 8.91 10.37
C SER A 32 -26.04 9.46 10.09
N THR A 33 -25.92 10.72 9.67
CA THR A 33 -24.63 11.41 9.49
C THR A 33 -23.92 11.62 10.83
N TYR A 34 -24.64 12.05 11.87
CA TYR A 34 -24.07 12.23 13.21
C TYR A 34 -23.42 10.94 13.74
N TYR A 35 -24.16 9.82 13.74
CA TYR A 35 -23.62 8.54 14.22
C TYR A 35 -22.49 8.01 13.33
N ARG A 36 -22.59 8.19 12.01
CA ARG A 36 -21.51 7.86 11.07
C ARG A 36 -20.23 8.61 11.44
N ASP A 37 -20.31 9.93 11.64
CA ASP A 37 -19.13 10.75 11.90
C ASP A 37 -18.49 10.40 13.24
N VAL A 38 -19.30 10.20 14.30
CA VAL A 38 -18.79 9.74 15.62
C VAL A 38 -18.10 8.38 15.53
N LEU A 39 -18.71 7.40 14.85
CA LEU A 39 -18.16 6.06 14.72
C LEU A 39 -16.90 6.03 13.85
N VAL A 40 -16.87 6.85 12.79
CA VAL A 40 -15.68 7.01 11.93
C VAL A 40 -14.57 7.72 12.69
N GLU A 41 -14.87 8.73 13.51
CA GLU A 41 -13.89 9.39 14.37
C GLU A 41 -13.25 8.41 15.35
N TRP A 42 -14.06 7.56 16.00
CA TRP A 42 -13.53 6.50 16.86
C TRP A 42 -12.63 5.51 16.09
N ALA A 43 -13.02 5.14 14.87
CA ALA A 43 -12.20 4.28 14.02
C ALA A 43 -10.86 4.97 13.66
N VAL A 44 -10.86 6.27 13.39
CA VAL A 44 -9.65 7.07 13.14
C VAL A 44 -8.76 7.12 14.38
N ILE A 45 -9.32 7.30 15.57
CA ILE A 45 -8.57 7.26 16.83
C ILE A 45 -7.90 5.90 17.03
N VAL A 46 -8.64 4.80 16.84
CA VAL A 46 -8.08 3.44 16.92
C VAL A 46 -6.99 3.21 15.88
N ALA A 47 -7.19 3.69 14.65
CA ALA A 47 -6.17 3.62 13.60
C ALA A 47 -4.89 4.38 13.98
N ALA A 48 -5.00 5.55 14.60
CA ALA A 48 -3.85 6.30 15.10
C ALA A 48 -3.05 5.51 16.14
N PHE A 49 -3.72 4.84 17.09
CA PHE A 49 -3.06 3.94 18.04
C PHE A 49 -2.43 2.72 17.36
N ALA A 50 -3.08 2.16 16.33
CA ALA A 50 -2.52 1.06 15.55
C ALA A 50 -1.23 1.48 14.81
N PHE A 51 -1.16 2.70 14.28
CA PHE A 51 0.06 3.26 13.70
C PHE A 51 1.18 3.38 14.75
N ILE A 52 0.86 3.88 15.94
CA ILE A 52 1.81 3.96 17.06
C ILE A 52 2.31 2.57 17.44
N LEU A 53 1.43 1.57 17.52
CA LEU A 53 1.80 0.18 17.78
C LEU A 53 2.70 -0.39 16.68
N GLY A 54 2.44 -0.05 15.42
CA GLY A 54 3.29 -0.39 14.28
C GLY A 54 4.70 0.19 14.42
N LEU A 55 4.82 1.45 14.82
CA LEU A 55 6.10 2.08 15.11
C LEU A 55 6.83 1.37 16.26
N PHE A 56 6.14 1.11 17.37
CA PHE A 56 6.71 0.35 18.49
C PHE A 56 7.16 -1.04 18.08
N ASN A 57 6.44 -1.72 17.18
CA ASN A 57 6.85 -3.03 16.67
C ASN A 57 8.18 -2.94 15.91
N ILE A 58 8.36 -1.92 15.06
CA ILE A 58 9.62 -1.68 14.34
C ILE A 58 10.75 -1.41 15.35
N LEU A 59 10.53 -0.49 16.30
CA LEU A 59 11.51 -0.17 17.35
C LEU A 59 11.89 -1.40 18.17
N ARG A 60 10.92 -2.23 18.57
CA ARG A 60 11.16 -3.45 19.34
C ARG A 60 11.97 -4.48 18.55
N VAL A 61 11.57 -4.78 17.31
CA VAL A 61 12.21 -5.81 16.50
C VAL A 61 13.63 -5.39 16.09
N HIS A 62 13.78 -4.18 15.59
CA HIS A 62 15.08 -3.69 15.10
C HIS A 62 15.99 -3.19 16.22
N GLY A 63 15.44 -2.56 17.26
CA GLY A 63 16.19 -2.15 18.44
C GLY A 63 16.74 -3.36 19.19
N ALA A 64 15.95 -4.42 19.38
CA ALA A 64 16.45 -5.63 20.01
C ALA A 64 17.44 -6.40 19.12
N ARG A 65 17.43 -6.19 17.78
CA ARG A 65 18.47 -6.70 16.88
C ARG A 65 19.78 -5.93 17.04
N LEU A 66 19.68 -4.61 17.19
CA LEU A 66 20.82 -3.70 17.43
C LEU A 66 21.51 -4.00 18.76
N VAL A 67 20.74 -4.06 19.86
CA VAL A 67 21.28 -4.32 21.21
C VAL A 67 21.99 -5.67 21.29
N ARG A 68 21.45 -6.70 20.62
CA ARG A 68 22.03 -8.06 20.61
C ARG A 68 23.03 -8.30 19.48
N LEU A 69 23.37 -7.26 18.69
CA LEU A 69 24.29 -7.33 17.55
C LEU A 69 24.06 -8.54 16.62
N ARG A 70 22.79 -8.91 16.38
CA ARG A 70 22.49 -10.09 15.54
C ARG A 70 22.81 -9.78 14.07
N GLN A 71 22.86 -10.82 13.24
CA GLN A 71 23.10 -10.67 11.79
C GLN A 71 22.16 -9.62 11.17
N GLY A 72 22.74 -8.68 10.42
CA GLY A 72 22.01 -7.56 9.81
C GLY A 72 21.68 -6.40 10.77
N TRP A 73 22.35 -6.29 11.93
CA TRP A 73 22.20 -5.14 12.83
C TRP A 73 22.56 -3.78 12.19
N PRO A 74 23.56 -3.64 11.28
CA PRO A 74 23.87 -2.33 10.70
C PRO A 74 22.70 -1.77 9.91
N TYR A 75 22.01 -2.61 9.14
CA TYR A 75 20.79 -2.23 8.42
C TYR A 75 19.65 -1.82 9.36
N SER A 76 19.58 -2.44 10.53
CA SER A 76 18.60 -2.08 11.55
C SER A 76 18.92 -0.73 12.19
N LEU A 77 20.20 -0.42 12.40
CA LEU A 77 20.64 0.91 12.85
C LEU A 77 20.26 1.98 11.81
N VAL A 78 20.60 1.75 10.54
CA VAL A 78 20.26 2.68 9.46
C VAL A 78 18.75 2.89 9.37
N LEU A 79 17.95 1.82 9.43
CA LEU A 79 16.49 1.92 9.41
C LEU A 79 15.96 2.80 10.56
N LEU A 80 16.46 2.58 11.79
CA LEU A 80 16.01 3.34 12.96
C LEU A 80 16.40 4.81 12.87
N LEU A 81 17.61 5.12 12.40
CA LEU A 81 18.07 6.49 12.21
C LEU A 81 17.29 7.21 11.11
N VAL A 82 17.07 6.56 9.97
CA VAL A 82 16.29 7.12 8.87
C VAL A 82 14.84 7.32 9.29
N ALA A 83 14.24 6.36 10.01
CA ALA A 83 12.90 6.52 10.57
C ALA A 83 12.82 7.71 11.54
N LEU A 84 13.82 7.88 12.41
CA LEU A 84 13.87 9.02 13.33
C LEU A 84 13.95 10.36 12.58
N VAL A 85 14.85 10.47 11.60
CA VAL A 85 15.05 11.69 10.81
C VAL A 85 13.83 12.01 9.95
N ALA A 86 13.21 10.99 9.34
CA ALA A 86 12.07 11.18 8.44
C ALA A 86 10.81 11.71 9.15
N TRP A 87 10.69 11.53 10.47
CA TRP A 87 9.55 12.04 11.23
C TRP A 87 9.72 13.50 11.65
N LEU A 88 10.94 14.05 11.63
CA LEU A 88 11.20 15.41 12.09
C LEU A 88 10.47 16.48 11.26
N PRO A 89 10.53 16.48 9.91
CA PRO A 89 9.90 17.55 9.14
C PRO A 89 8.37 17.61 9.28
N PRO A 90 7.61 16.49 9.14
CA PRO A 90 6.16 16.51 9.35
C PRO A 90 5.76 16.94 10.77
N LEU A 91 6.56 16.58 11.78
CA LEU A 91 6.27 16.90 13.18
C LEU A 91 6.49 18.39 13.49
N LEU A 92 7.54 19.01 12.95
CA LEU A 92 7.90 20.39 13.23
C LEU A 92 7.19 21.41 12.33
N TYR A 93 6.96 21.07 11.07
CA TYR A 93 6.45 21.99 10.05
C TYR A 93 5.07 21.61 9.49
N GLY A 94 4.51 20.48 9.96
CA GLY A 94 3.25 19.94 9.46
C GLY A 94 3.38 19.26 8.09
N PRO A 95 2.30 18.62 7.61
CA PRO A 95 2.29 17.87 6.35
C PRO A 95 2.52 18.75 5.11
N SER A 96 2.10 20.01 5.15
CA SER A 96 2.23 20.99 4.07
C SER A 96 3.45 21.89 4.20
N GLY A 97 4.31 21.67 5.19
CA GLY A 97 5.53 22.45 5.38
C GLY A 97 6.53 22.22 4.24
N THR A 98 7.25 23.26 3.84
CA THR A 98 8.25 23.16 2.76
C THR A 98 9.32 22.09 3.03
N PRO A 99 9.85 21.89 4.25
CA PRO A 99 10.83 20.84 4.50
C PRO A 99 10.23 19.43 4.40
N THR A 100 8.94 19.30 4.74
CA THR A 100 8.19 18.04 4.59
C THR A 100 8.00 17.68 3.12
N GLN A 101 7.60 18.64 2.29
CA GLN A 101 7.45 18.44 0.85
C GLN A 101 8.79 18.12 0.19
N GLN A 102 9.85 18.84 0.53
CA GLN A 102 11.20 18.55 0.03
C GLN A 102 11.67 17.14 0.39
N MET A 103 11.40 16.67 1.61
CA MET A 103 11.71 15.29 1.99
C MET A 103 10.91 14.29 1.13
N LEU A 104 9.64 14.56 0.86
CA LEU A 104 8.82 13.70 0.00
C LEU A 104 9.38 13.66 -1.43
N ASP A 105 9.69 14.81 -2.01
CA ASP A 105 10.09 14.96 -3.41
C ASP A 105 11.53 14.49 -3.66
N TYR A 106 12.45 14.77 -2.74
CA TYR A 106 13.88 14.50 -2.94
C TYR A 106 14.40 13.24 -2.23
N VAL A 107 13.67 12.68 -1.26
CA VAL A 107 14.08 11.45 -0.57
C VAL A 107 13.13 10.31 -0.90
N ILE A 108 11.85 10.46 -0.57
CA ILE A 108 10.87 9.35 -0.71
C ILE A 108 10.60 9.03 -2.18
N GLY A 109 10.41 10.05 -3.03
CA GLY A 109 10.21 9.90 -4.47
C GLY A 109 11.33 9.10 -5.14
N PRO A 110 12.61 9.54 -5.03
CA PRO A 110 13.75 8.83 -5.60
C PRO A 110 13.96 7.44 -5.01
N LEU A 111 13.72 7.23 -3.71
CA LEU A 111 13.76 5.89 -3.11
C LEU A 111 12.73 4.96 -3.74
N GLY A 112 11.49 5.45 -3.94
CA GLY A 112 10.44 4.71 -4.66
C GLY A 112 10.84 4.39 -6.10
N ALA A 113 11.42 5.37 -6.81
CA ALA A 113 11.94 5.18 -8.16
C ALA A 113 13.08 4.15 -8.22
N SER A 114 13.95 4.09 -7.19
CA SER A 114 15.04 3.11 -7.11
C SER A 114 14.51 1.68 -6.97
N LEU A 115 13.46 1.47 -6.16
CA LEU A 115 12.79 0.17 -6.05
C LEU A 115 12.09 -0.22 -7.35
N ALA A 116 11.43 0.74 -8.01
CA ALA A 116 10.84 0.52 -9.33
C ALA A 116 11.92 0.16 -10.38
N ALA A 117 13.09 0.81 -10.33
CA ALA A 117 14.21 0.50 -11.21
C ALA A 117 14.73 -0.93 -11.00
N LEU A 118 14.79 -1.43 -9.76
CA LEU A 118 15.12 -2.84 -9.49
C LEU A 118 14.10 -3.80 -10.12
N VAL A 119 12.81 -3.46 -10.10
CA VAL A 119 11.77 -4.24 -10.78
C VAL A 119 11.99 -4.24 -12.29
N VAL A 120 12.27 -3.07 -12.90
CA VAL A 120 12.57 -2.99 -14.33
C VAL A 120 13.80 -3.83 -14.69
N PHE A 121 14.87 -3.76 -13.91
CA PHE A 121 16.08 -4.54 -14.14
C PHE A 121 15.82 -6.06 -14.05
N THR A 122 15.10 -6.49 -13.01
CA THR A 122 14.74 -7.91 -12.83
C THR A 122 13.80 -8.41 -13.93
N LEU A 123 12.86 -7.58 -14.39
CA LEU A 123 11.98 -7.88 -15.53
C LEU A 123 12.77 -7.99 -16.83
N ALA A 124 13.71 -7.08 -17.10
CA ALA A 124 14.57 -7.15 -18.27
C ALA A 124 15.41 -8.44 -18.26
N LEU A 125 16.04 -8.77 -17.13
CA LEU A 125 16.79 -10.02 -16.96
C LEU A 125 15.90 -11.25 -17.15
N ALA A 126 14.67 -11.23 -16.63
CA ALA A 126 13.70 -12.30 -16.84
C ALA A 126 13.31 -12.43 -18.32
N ALA A 127 13.15 -11.31 -19.05
CA ALA A 127 12.85 -11.30 -20.48
C ALA A 127 13.96 -12.00 -21.28
N PHE A 128 15.22 -11.65 -21.01
CA PHE A 128 16.38 -12.29 -21.64
C PHE A 128 16.45 -13.79 -21.34
N ARG A 129 16.14 -14.21 -20.11
CA ARG A 129 16.08 -15.64 -19.73
C ARG A 129 14.94 -16.37 -20.46
N LEU A 130 13.76 -15.75 -20.55
CA LEU A 130 12.59 -16.31 -21.24
C LEU A 130 12.87 -16.59 -22.73
N LEU A 131 13.57 -15.69 -23.43
CA LEU A 131 13.95 -15.86 -24.83
C LEU A 131 14.85 -17.09 -25.09
N ARG A 132 15.70 -17.45 -24.12
CA ARG A 132 16.62 -18.61 -24.24
C ARG A 132 15.95 -19.94 -23.96
N VAL A 133 14.93 -19.99 -23.09
CA VAL A 133 14.38 -21.26 -22.58
C VAL A 133 13.21 -21.76 -23.42
N ARG A 134 12.22 -20.90 -23.75
CA ARG A 134 11.06 -21.27 -24.58
C ARG A 134 10.51 -20.07 -25.35
N ARG A 135 10.36 -20.19 -26.67
CA ARG A 135 9.70 -19.19 -27.51
C ARG A 135 8.18 -19.40 -27.47
N SER A 136 7.53 -18.94 -26.41
CA SER A 136 6.07 -18.83 -26.36
C SER A 136 5.62 -17.47 -26.89
N VAL A 137 4.38 -17.39 -27.39
CA VAL A 137 3.79 -16.12 -27.85
C VAL A 137 3.84 -15.06 -26.75
N GLY A 138 3.57 -15.45 -25.49
CA GLY A 138 3.67 -14.56 -24.34
C GLY A 138 5.08 -14.05 -24.06
N ALA A 139 6.11 -14.88 -24.24
CA ALA A 139 7.50 -14.47 -24.08
C ALA A 139 7.93 -13.44 -25.14
N VAL A 140 7.51 -13.64 -26.39
CA VAL A 140 7.75 -12.68 -27.48
C VAL A 140 7.06 -11.36 -27.19
N PHE A 141 5.77 -11.41 -26.82
CA PHE A 141 5.00 -10.22 -26.49
C PHE A 141 5.59 -9.44 -25.30
N PHE A 142 6.00 -10.15 -24.24
CA PHE A 142 6.65 -9.54 -23.08
C PHE A 142 7.94 -8.80 -23.46
N VAL A 143 8.79 -9.43 -24.27
CA VAL A 143 10.05 -8.83 -24.73
C VAL A 143 9.77 -7.61 -25.60
N LEU A 144 8.78 -7.66 -26.50
CA LEU A 144 8.41 -6.52 -27.34
C LEU A 144 7.96 -5.32 -26.49
N ILE A 145 7.14 -5.55 -25.46
CA ILE A 145 6.71 -4.49 -24.53
C ILE A 145 7.92 -3.91 -23.79
N VAL A 146 8.76 -4.77 -23.21
CA VAL A 146 9.95 -4.31 -22.46
C VAL A 146 10.87 -3.51 -23.37
N ALA A 147 11.12 -3.97 -24.59
CA ALA A 147 11.93 -3.25 -25.57
C ALA A 147 11.31 -1.90 -25.95
N ALA A 148 10.00 -1.85 -26.21
CA ALA A 148 9.30 -0.60 -26.54
C ALA A 148 9.38 0.43 -25.41
N ILE A 149 9.20 0.00 -24.15
CA ILE A 149 9.28 0.88 -22.98
C ILE A 149 10.72 1.38 -22.78
N LEU A 150 11.73 0.50 -22.88
CA LEU A 150 13.13 0.87 -22.70
C LEU A 150 13.61 1.83 -23.81
N LEU A 151 13.30 1.52 -25.06
CA LEU A 151 13.65 2.38 -26.20
C LEU A 151 12.93 3.73 -26.15
N GLY A 152 11.65 3.75 -25.78
CA GLY A 152 10.89 4.99 -25.62
C GLY A 152 11.29 5.82 -24.41
N SER A 153 12.08 5.29 -23.48
CA SER A 153 12.58 6.02 -22.31
C SER A 153 13.92 6.73 -22.54
N ALA A 154 14.62 6.40 -23.63
CA ALA A 154 15.87 7.04 -23.98
C ALA A 154 15.62 8.34 -24.79
N PRO A 155 16.32 9.45 -24.48
CA PRO A 155 16.14 10.73 -25.17
C PRO A 155 16.86 10.71 -26.53
N PHE A 156 16.29 9.98 -27.51
CA PHE A 156 16.79 9.95 -28.87
C PHE A 156 16.30 11.18 -29.65
N THR A 157 17.24 11.98 -30.16
CA THR A 157 16.91 13.08 -31.07
C THR A 157 16.41 12.52 -32.42
N GLY A 158 15.24 12.95 -32.87
CA GLY A 158 14.62 12.51 -34.13
C GLY A 158 13.75 11.24 -34.04
N LEU A 159 13.62 10.60 -32.87
CA LEU A 159 12.76 9.42 -32.66
C LEU A 159 11.68 9.66 -31.59
N GLU A 160 11.10 10.86 -31.57
CA GLU A 160 10.08 11.26 -30.58
C GLU A 160 8.82 10.37 -30.59
N TRP A 161 8.53 9.71 -31.72
CA TRP A 161 7.42 8.75 -31.82
C TRP A 161 7.57 7.55 -30.88
N LEU A 162 8.81 7.15 -30.52
CA LEU A 162 9.06 6.10 -29.54
C LEU A 162 8.62 6.53 -28.13
N ALA A 163 8.81 7.79 -27.78
CA ALA A 163 8.31 8.35 -26.53
C ALA A 163 6.77 8.37 -26.52
N GLY A 164 6.13 8.69 -27.65
CA GLY A 164 4.68 8.60 -27.81
C GLY A 164 4.12 7.18 -27.58
N ILE A 165 4.80 6.15 -28.08
CA ILE A 165 4.43 4.74 -27.81
C ILE A 165 4.56 4.42 -26.33
N ARG A 166 5.69 4.78 -25.71
CA ARG A 166 5.89 4.59 -24.26
C ARG A 166 4.78 5.27 -23.46
N ASP A 167 4.48 6.52 -23.77
CA ASP A 167 3.48 7.30 -23.04
C ASP A 167 2.08 6.72 -23.21
N TRP A 168 1.74 6.21 -24.39
CA TRP A 168 0.50 5.47 -24.60
C TRP A 168 0.46 4.19 -23.74
N ILE A 169 1.53 3.39 -23.74
CA ILE A 169 1.62 2.16 -22.93
C ILE A 169 1.49 2.46 -21.43
N VAL A 170 2.18 3.48 -20.93
CA VAL A 170 2.14 3.83 -19.50
C VAL A 170 0.77 4.38 -19.14
N ASN A 171 0.24 5.35 -19.88
CA ASN A 171 -0.97 6.08 -19.52
C ASN A 171 -2.27 5.34 -19.83
N VAL A 172 -2.26 4.37 -20.74
CA VAL A 172 -3.45 3.58 -21.11
C VAL A 172 -3.44 2.21 -20.42
N PRO A 173 -2.72 1.17 -20.88
CA PRO A 173 -2.75 -0.14 -20.22
C PRO A 173 -2.04 -0.14 -18.86
N GLY A 174 -0.97 0.63 -18.67
CA GLY A 174 -0.29 0.74 -17.37
C GLY A 174 -1.19 1.32 -16.29
N MET A 175 -1.83 2.46 -16.57
CA MET A 175 -2.81 3.07 -15.66
C MET A 175 -4.08 2.21 -15.51
N ALA A 176 -4.52 1.51 -16.57
CA ALA A 176 -5.62 0.56 -16.46
C ALA A 176 -5.28 -0.59 -15.50
N GLY A 177 -4.06 -1.12 -15.57
CA GLY A 177 -3.55 -2.11 -14.63
C GLY A 177 -3.51 -1.58 -13.19
N MET A 178 -2.97 -0.38 -12.97
CA MET A 178 -2.94 0.24 -11.64
C MET A 178 -4.34 0.47 -11.08
N ARG A 179 -5.27 0.99 -11.89
CA ARG A 179 -6.68 1.15 -11.51
C ARG A 179 -7.33 -0.21 -11.21
N GLY A 180 -7.05 -1.23 -12.01
CA GLY A 180 -7.51 -2.60 -11.78
C GLY A 180 -7.01 -3.17 -10.44
N LEU A 181 -5.74 -2.93 -10.09
CA LEU A 181 -5.19 -3.30 -8.78
C LEU A 181 -5.89 -2.54 -7.64
N LEU A 182 -6.09 -1.23 -7.78
CA LEU A 182 -6.79 -0.43 -6.78
C LEU A 182 -8.24 -0.90 -6.58
N LEU A 183 -8.94 -1.19 -7.67
CA LEU A 183 -10.28 -1.78 -7.63
C LEU A 183 -10.26 -3.17 -7.00
N GLY A 184 -9.25 -3.99 -7.29
CA GLY A 184 -9.07 -5.30 -6.67
C GLY A 184 -8.85 -5.20 -5.16
N VAL A 185 -8.02 -4.26 -4.70
CA VAL A 185 -7.82 -3.99 -3.27
C VAL A 185 -9.11 -3.51 -2.61
N ALA A 186 -9.83 -2.58 -3.26
CA ALA A 186 -11.12 -2.09 -2.75
C ALA A 186 -12.18 -3.20 -2.69
N LEU A 187 -12.27 -4.06 -3.71
CA LEU A 187 -13.17 -5.22 -3.68
C LEU A 187 -12.75 -6.22 -2.60
N GLY A 188 -11.46 -6.47 -2.42
CA GLY A 188 -10.94 -7.33 -1.36
C GLY A 188 -11.30 -6.84 0.05
N THR A 189 -11.20 -5.53 0.28
CA THR A 189 -11.58 -4.92 1.56
C THR A 189 -13.10 -4.99 1.79
N VAL A 190 -13.90 -4.72 0.74
CA VAL A 190 -15.36 -4.87 0.78
C VAL A 190 -15.77 -6.33 1.05
N ILE A 191 -15.16 -7.31 0.39
CA ILE A 191 -15.43 -8.73 0.63
C ILE A 191 -15.12 -9.09 2.08
N THR A 192 -14.01 -8.61 2.63
CA THR A 192 -13.64 -8.84 4.04
C THR A 192 -14.69 -8.24 4.98
N ALA A 193 -15.18 -7.03 4.69
CA ALA A 193 -16.25 -6.40 5.46
C ALA A 193 -17.58 -7.16 5.34
N LEU A 194 -17.95 -7.62 4.15
CA LEU A 194 -19.17 -8.41 3.92
C LEU A 194 -19.12 -9.75 4.66
N ARG A 195 -17.98 -10.44 4.66
CA ARG A 195 -17.80 -11.69 5.42
C ARG A 195 -17.96 -11.48 6.92
N LEU A 196 -17.52 -10.33 7.44
CA LEU A 196 -17.76 -9.92 8.81
C LEU A 196 -19.26 -9.69 9.06
N PHE A 197 -19.96 -8.96 8.17
CA PHE A 197 -21.39 -8.67 8.31
C PHE A 197 -22.28 -9.91 8.25
N VAL A 198 -21.92 -10.89 7.41
CA VAL A 198 -22.62 -12.19 7.32
C VAL A 198 -22.20 -13.15 8.44
N ALA A 199 -21.29 -12.73 9.34
CA ALA A 199 -20.73 -13.54 10.42
C ALA A 199 -20.04 -14.83 9.94
N SER A 200 -19.60 -14.86 8.68
CA SER A 200 -18.82 -15.94 8.08
C SER A 200 -17.39 -15.95 8.64
N ASP A 201 -16.78 -14.77 8.74
CA ASP A 201 -15.46 -14.59 9.34
C ASP A 201 -15.61 -14.04 10.76
N ARG A 202 -14.88 -14.62 11.72
CA ARG A 202 -15.03 -14.33 13.17
C ARG A 202 -13.69 -13.98 13.84
N PRO A 203 -13.01 -12.92 13.39
CA PRO A 203 -11.64 -12.59 13.81
C PRO A 203 -11.52 -12.29 15.32
N HIS A 204 -12.60 -11.86 15.97
CA HIS A 204 -12.61 -11.50 17.38
C HIS A 204 -13.01 -12.64 18.33
N SER A 205 -13.25 -13.85 17.81
CA SER A 205 -13.78 -14.98 18.59
C SER A 205 -12.78 -16.06 18.97
N GLU A 206 -11.53 -15.93 18.55
CA GLU A 206 -10.47 -16.93 18.76
C GLU A 206 -9.56 -16.64 19.97
N PHE A 207 -9.86 -15.60 20.75
CA PHE A 207 -9.19 -15.28 22.01
C PHE A 207 -10.04 -15.64 23.24
#